data_AF-X1VID0-F1
#
_entry.id   AF-X1VID0-F1
#
_cell.length_a   1.000
_cell.length_b   1.000
_cell.length_c   1.000
_cell.angle_alpha   90.00
_cell.angle_beta   90.00
_cell.angle_gamma   90.00
#
_symmetry.space_group_name_H-M   'P 1'
#
loop_
_entity.id
_entity.type
_entity.pdbx_description
1 polymer ?
#
loop_
_entity_poly.entity_id
_entity_poly.type
_entity_poly.pdbx_seq_one_letter_code
_entity_poly.pdbx_strand_id
1 'polypeptide(L)'
;GVLSDVNEALGREWLVTNGLGGYASSTVLGVNTRKYHGLLVAAFNPPVNRWVLLTKLDENLQIGNETYDLGANEFRDVMHPKGYRFLSDFFLAPLTI
;
A
#
# COMPACT_ATOMS: atom_id res chain seq x y z
N GLY A 1 18.37 -4.91 -3.45
CA GLY A 1 17.38 -5.95 -3.06
C GLY A 1 16.08 -5.70 -3.82
N VAL A 2 15.06 -6.54 -3.68
CA VAL A 2 13.80 -6.39 -4.45
C VAL A 2 13.21 -4.97 -4.33
N LEU A 3 13.29 -4.34 -3.14
CA LEU A 3 12.79 -2.97 -2.90
C LEU A 3 13.60 -1.86 -3.61
N SER A 4 14.83 -2.13 -4.06
CA SER A 4 15.65 -1.12 -4.77
C SER A 4 15.35 -1.04 -6.26
N ASP A 5 14.64 -2.01 -6.83
CA ASP A 5 14.10 -1.95 -8.19
C ASP A 5 12.59 -1.68 -8.12
N VAL A 6 12.17 -0.48 -8.52
CA VAL A 6 10.77 -0.05 -8.44
C VAL A 6 9.87 -0.95 -9.28
N ASN A 7 10.30 -1.34 -10.49
CA ASN A 7 9.48 -2.16 -11.37
C ASN A 7 9.30 -3.56 -10.81
N GLU A 8 10.37 -4.15 -10.24
CA GLU A 8 10.27 -5.44 -9.58
C GLU A 8 9.38 -5.37 -8.33
N ALA A 9 9.56 -4.33 -7.51
CA ALA A 9 8.84 -4.15 -6.25
C ALA A 9 7.34 -3.85 -6.44
N LEU A 10 6.95 -3.12 -7.50
CA LEU A 10 5.54 -2.93 -7.85
C LEU A 10 4.83 -4.25 -8.19
N GLY A 11 5.60 -5.27 -8.63
CA GLY A 11 5.09 -6.62 -8.85
C GLY A 11 5.01 -7.49 -7.59
N ARG A 12 5.46 -7.02 -6.43
CA ARG A 12 5.36 -7.73 -5.16
C ARG A 12 4.17 -7.19 -4.36
N GLU A 13 3.14 -8.01 -4.25
CA GLU A 13 1.87 -7.67 -3.59
C GLU A 13 1.73 -8.43 -2.27
N TRP A 14 0.97 -7.85 -1.34
CA TRP A 14 0.58 -8.48 -0.09
C TRP A 14 -0.94 -8.45 0.08
N LEU A 15 -1.48 -9.43 0.81
CA LEU A 15 -2.90 -9.58 1.10
C LEU A 15 -3.07 -10.12 2.51
N VAL A 16 -3.89 -9.45 3.32
CA VAL A 16 -4.29 -9.88 4.66
C VAL A 16 -5.81 -9.96 4.69
N THR A 17 -6.36 -11.15 4.87
CA THR A 17 -7.81 -11.36 4.91
C THR A 17 -8.32 -11.40 6.35
N ASN A 18 -9.57 -11.01 6.57
CA ASN A 18 -10.24 -11.16 7.87
C ASN A 18 -11.05 -12.46 8.01
N GLY A 19 -10.99 -13.36 7.03
CA GLY A 19 -11.76 -14.62 7.01
C GLY A 19 -13.27 -14.47 6.73
N LEU A 20 -13.81 -13.24 6.69
CA LEU A 20 -15.24 -12.94 6.48
C LEU A 20 -15.51 -12.35 5.08
N GLY A 21 -14.53 -12.43 4.18
CA GLY A 21 -14.59 -11.88 2.83
C GLY A 21 -14.06 -10.45 2.70
N GLY A 22 -13.61 -9.83 3.80
CA GLY A 22 -12.89 -8.55 3.79
C GLY A 22 -11.37 -8.74 3.85
N TYR A 23 -10.62 -7.74 3.39
CA TYR A 23 -9.17 -7.80 3.36
C TYR A 23 -8.50 -6.42 3.27
N ALA A 24 -7.19 -6.40 3.52
CA ALA A 24 -6.26 -5.34 3.18
C ALA A 24 -5.24 -5.87 2.15
N SER A 25 -4.87 -5.06 1.15
CA SER A 25 -3.86 -5.42 0.15
C SER A 25 -3.23 -4.20 -0.49
N SER A 26 -1.96 -4.32 -0.86
CA SER A 26 -1.23 -3.34 -1.68
C SER A 26 0.05 -3.97 -2.24
N THR A 27 0.90 -3.18 -2.89
CA THR A 27 2.29 -3.57 -3.16
C THR A 27 3.15 -3.40 -1.91
N VAL A 28 4.33 -4.02 -1.90
CA VAL A 28 5.34 -3.83 -0.83
C VAL A 28 5.84 -2.38 -0.75
N LEU A 29 5.62 -1.56 -1.79
CA LEU A 29 5.93 -0.12 -1.80
C LEU A 29 4.77 0.76 -1.29
N GLY A 30 3.62 0.18 -0.93
CA GLY A 30 2.42 0.94 -0.57
C GLY A 30 1.76 1.67 -1.75
N VAL A 31 2.10 1.27 -2.99
CA VAL A 31 1.55 1.83 -4.23
C VAL A 31 0.41 0.94 -4.70
N ASN A 32 -0.79 1.50 -4.85
CA ASN A 32 -1.95 0.75 -5.32
C ASN A 32 -1.99 0.71 -6.86
N THR A 33 -1.66 -0.45 -7.45
CA THR A 33 -1.66 -0.71 -8.90
C THR A 33 -2.90 -1.48 -9.40
N ARG A 34 -3.77 -1.92 -8.48
CA ARG A 34 -4.99 -2.69 -8.77
C ARG A 34 -6.23 -1.92 -8.34
N LYS A 35 -7.35 -2.11 -9.06
CA LYS A 35 -8.66 -1.52 -8.74
C LYS A 35 -9.12 -1.77 -7.29
N TYR A 36 -8.76 -2.93 -6.73
CA TYR A 36 -9.18 -3.36 -5.39
C TYR A 36 -8.01 -3.50 -4.40
N HIS A 37 -6.89 -2.81 -4.65
CA HIS A 37 -5.93 -2.55 -3.57
C HIS A 37 -6.53 -1.51 -2.61
N GLY A 38 -6.33 -1.73 -1.32
CA GLY A 38 -7.05 -1.05 -0.27
C GLY A 38 -6.60 -1.53 1.10
N LEU A 39 -6.55 -0.62 2.07
CA LEU A 39 -6.35 -0.97 3.48
C LEU A 39 -7.63 -1.51 4.13
N LEU A 40 -8.80 -1.20 3.56
CA LEU A 40 -10.07 -1.80 3.96
C LEU A 40 -10.94 -2.05 2.73
N VAL A 41 -10.97 -3.30 2.30
CA VAL A 41 -11.91 -3.80 1.29
C VAL A 41 -12.93 -4.69 1.99
N ALA A 42 -14.20 -4.31 1.97
CA ALA A 42 -15.29 -5.03 2.63
C ALA A 42 -16.20 -5.69 1.60
N ALA A 43 -16.64 -6.92 1.86
CA ALA A 43 -17.69 -7.59 1.11
C ALA A 43 -19.00 -7.51 1.90
N PHE A 44 -19.93 -6.65 1.48
CA PHE A 44 -21.23 -6.52 2.16
C PHE A 44 -22.17 -7.70 1.87
N ASN A 45 -21.92 -8.44 0.79
CA ASN A 45 -22.63 -9.69 0.46
C ASN A 45 -21.64 -10.72 -0.12
N PRO A 46 -20.82 -11.39 0.72
CA PRO A 46 -19.77 -12.29 0.26
C PRO A 46 -20.30 -13.41 -0.67
N PRO A 47 -19.56 -13.80 -1.73
CA PRO A 47 -18.22 -13.34 -2.13
C PRO A 47 -18.23 -12.12 -3.07
N VAL A 48 -19.41 -11.55 -3.36
CA VAL A 48 -19.61 -10.44 -4.30
C VAL A 48 -19.74 -9.11 -3.56
N ASN A 49 -20.02 -8.03 -4.29
CA ASN A 49 -20.31 -6.71 -3.72
C ASN A 49 -19.17 -6.18 -2.81
N ARG A 50 -17.95 -6.15 -3.38
CA ARG A 50 -16.76 -5.62 -2.70
C ARG A 50 -16.66 -4.12 -2.86
N TRP A 51 -16.46 -3.43 -1.75
CA TRP A 51 -16.26 -1.99 -1.68
C TRP A 51 -14.90 -1.68 -1.08
N VAL A 52 -14.15 -0.80 -1.73
CA VAL A 52 -12.93 -0.23 -1.15
C VAL A 52 -13.39 0.92 -0.24
N LEU A 53 -13.39 0.68 1.07
CA LEU A 53 -13.80 1.67 2.08
C LEU A 53 -12.64 2.55 2.51
N LEU A 54 -11.41 2.01 2.51
CA LEU A 54 -10.18 2.77 2.71
C LEU A 54 -9.14 2.32 1.69
N THR A 55 -8.76 3.21 0.78
CA THR A 55 -7.81 2.90 -0.30
C THR A 55 -6.38 2.85 0.22
N LYS A 56 -5.95 3.88 0.96
CA LYS A 56 -4.56 4.07 1.39
C LYS A 56 -4.48 5.16 2.45
N LEU A 57 -3.40 5.19 3.22
CA LEU A 57 -2.96 6.32 4.03
C LEU A 57 -1.72 6.95 3.39
N ASP A 58 -1.75 8.27 3.20
CA ASP A 58 -0.58 9.05 2.78
C ASP A 58 -0.09 9.84 3.99
N GLU A 59 1.18 9.64 4.35
CA GLU A 59 1.80 10.16 5.56
C GLU A 59 2.91 11.14 5.20
N ASN A 60 3.04 12.18 6.02
CA ASN A 60 4.10 13.17 5.92
C ASN A 60 4.83 13.27 7.25
N LEU A 61 6.17 13.31 7.20
CA LEU A 61 7.03 13.48 8.35
C LEU A 61 7.64 14.87 8.33
N GLN A 62 7.46 15.64 9.40
CA GLN A 62 8.08 16.96 9.54
C GLN A 62 9.29 16.89 10.48
N ILE A 63 10.45 17.35 10.02
CA ILE A 63 11.69 17.44 10.80
C ILE A 63 12.20 18.88 10.71
N GLY A 64 12.04 19.64 11.79
CA GLY A 64 12.32 21.07 11.78
C GLY A 64 11.42 21.81 10.79
N ASN A 65 12.04 22.43 9.78
CA ASN A 65 11.34 23.18 8.73
C ASN A 65 11.14 22.38 7.44
N GLU A 66 11.59 21.14 7.39
CA GLU A 66 11.49 20.26 6.22
C GLU A 66 10.34 19.26 6.40
N THR A 67 9.62 19.00 5.31
CA THR A 67 8.54 17.99 5.26
C THR A 67 8.90 16.92 4.24
N TYR A 68 8.78 15.67 4.65
CA TYR A 68 9.08 14.49 3.83
C TYR A 68 7.78 13.73 3.58
N ASP A 69 7.35 13.67 2.31
CA ASP A 69 6.23 12.82 1.93
C ASP A 69 6.68 11.35 1.92
N LEU A 70 6.05 10.52 2.76
CA LEU A 70 6.35 9.09 2.88
C LEU A 70 5.48 8.25 1.95
N GLY A 71 4.41 8.82 1.42
CA GLY A 71 3.52 8.17 0.45
C GLY A 71 4.17 7.96 -0.93
N ALA A 72 3.58 7.03 -1.69
CA ALA A 72 3.91 6.83 -3.10
C ALA A 72 2.67 6.43 -3.94
N ASN A 73 2.43 7.12 -5.05
CA ASN A 73 1.33 6.78 -5.97
C ASN A 73 1.85 6.72 -7.41
N GLU A 74 1.28 5.81 -8.20
CA GLU A 74 1.53 5.70 -9.63
C GLU A 74 0.48 6.49 -10.40
N PHE A 75 0.95 7.43 -11.21
CA PHE A 75 0.19 8.09 -12.26
C PHE A 75 0.74 7.65 -13.61
N ARG A 76 0.01 7.93 -14.68
CA ARG A 76 0.28 7.45 -16.05
C ARG A 76 1.76 7.46 -16.45
N ASP A 77 2.50 8.51 -16.10
CA ASP A 77 3.90 8.69 -16.51
C ASP A 77 4.82 9.05 -15.33
N VAL A 78 4.30 9.07 -14.09
CA VAL A 78 5.07 9.56 -12.94
C VAL A 78 4.65 8.90 -11.63
N MET A 79 5.65 8.63 -10.79
CA MET A 79 5.46 8.27 -9.39
C MET A 79 5.56 9.52 -8.52
N HIS A 80 4.50 9.85 -7.80
CA HIS A 80 4.47 10.98 -6.88
C HIS A 80 3.44 10.76 -5.74
N PRO A 81 3.75 11.08 -4.47
CA PRO A 81 5.09 11.40 -3.96
C PRO A 81 6.06 10.24 -4.13
N LYS A 82 7.35 10.45 -3.82
CA LYS A 82 8.41 9.45 -4.02
C LYS A 82 8.90 8.85 -2.70
N GLY A 83 8.00 8.71 -1.74
CA GLY A 83 8.31 8.21 -0.40
C GLY A 83 8.86 6.79 -0.37
N TYR A 84 8.58 5.98 -1.41
CA TYR A 84 9.21 4.66 -1.60
C TYR A 84 10.75 4.69 -1.58
N ARG A 85 11.37 5.86 -1.82
CA ARG A 85 12.83 6.03 -1.73
C ARG A 85 13.37 5.97 -0.29
N PHE A 86 12.51 6.19 0.70
CA PHE A 86 12.86 6.10 2.12
C PHE A 86 12.60 4.70 2.69
N LEU A 87 11.98 3.79 1.93
CA LEU A 87 11.65 2.44 2.37
C LEU A 87 12.89 1.53 2.29
N SER A 88 13.41 1.10 3.45
CA SER A 88 14.52 0.14 3.50
C SER A 88 14.05 -1.31 3.47
N ASP A 89 12.97 -1.60 4.19
CA ASP A 89 12.48 -2.95 4.45
C ASP A 89 10.94 -2.98 4.51
N PHE A 90 10.37 -4.16 4.25
CA PHE A 90 8.93 -4.40 4.33
C PHE A 90 8.64 -5.67 5.14
N PHE A 91 7.72 -5.56 6.10
CA PHE A 91 7.24 -6.67 6.92
C PHE A 91 5.72 -6.61 7.01
N LEU A 92 5.04 -7.69 6.58
CA LEU A 92 3.58 -7.73 6.56
C LEU A 92 2.96 -7.80 7.97
N ALA A 93 3.63 -8.49 8.89
CA ALA A 93 3.18 -8.69 10.26
C ALA A 93 4.32 -8.33 11.21
N PRO A 94 4.53 -7.03 11.51
CA PRO A 94 5.60 -6.61 12.42
C PRO A 94 5.33 -7.00 13.88
N LEU A 95 4.08 -7.36 14.20
CA LEU A 95 3.66 -7.81 15.53
C LEU A 95 3.15 -9.24 15.42
N THR A 96 3.98 -10.20 15.81
CA THR A 96 3.53 -11.56 16.10
C THR A 96 2.83 -11.51 17.46
N ILE A 97 1.53 -11.75 17.49
CA ILE A 97 0.78 -12.09 18.72
C ILE A 97 0.99 -13.57 19.03
#